data_AF-A0A355T121-F1
#
_entry.id   AF-A0A355T121-F1
#
_cell.length_a   1.000
_cell.length_b   1.000
_cell.length_c   1.000
_cell.angle_alpha   90.00
_cell.angle_beta   90.00
_cell.angle_gamma   90.00
#
_symmetry.space_group_name_H-M   'P 1'
#
loop_
_entity.id
_entity.type
_entity.pdbx_description
1 polymer ?
#
loop_
_entity_poly.entity_id
_entity_poly.type
_entity_poly.pdbx_seq_one_letter_code
_entity_poly.pdbx_strand_id
1 'polypeptide(L)'
;MSDIPSIDLPVRTLSPKSILIYSCEEVIGDGILKLSFAQQVRQRFPDAKITWVAGTGKTVYASILKPIAMKFIDEVIELAGIGDKTH
;
A
#
# COMPACT_ATOMS: atom_id res chain seq x y z
N MET A 1 -4.99 1.65 -40.72
CA MET A 1 -4.67 0.35 -40.11
C MET A 1 -4.70 0.54 -38.61
N SER A 2 -5.66 -0.12 -37.97
CA SER A 2 -5.88 -0.27 -36.52
C SER A 2 -5.90 0.98 -35.65
N ASP A 3 -7.06 1.65 -35.61
CA ASP A 3 -7.58 2.23 -34.39
C ASP A 3 -7.74 1.10 -33.37
N ILE A 4 -6.82 1.03 -32.41
CA ILE A 4 -6.99 0.16 -31.25
C ILE A 4 -8.06 0.85 -30.40
N PRO A 5 -9.24 0.23 -30.18
CA PRO A 5 -10.22 0.82 -29.29
C PRO A 5 -9.58 0.92 -27.90
N SER A 6 -9.48 2.15 -27.39
CA SER A 6 -9.17 2.40 -25.98
C SER A 6 -10.11 1.54 -25.15
N ILE A 7 -9.54 0.52 -24.48
CA ILE A 7 -10.25 -0.24 -23.46
C ILE A 7 -10.55 0.75 -22.34
N ASP A 8 -11.75 1.33 -22.40
CA ASP A 8 -12.32 2.12 -21.33
C ASP A 8 -12.80 1.12 -20.26
N LEU A 9 -11.83 0.54 -19.55
CA LEU A 9 -12.12 -0.25 -18.35
C LEU A 9 -12.93 0.67 -17.42
N PRO A 10 -14.10 0.23 -16.93
CA PRO A 10 -14.92 1.01 -16.03
C PRO A 10 -14.26 1.02 -14.65
N VAL A 11 -13.10 1.67 -14.52
CA VAL A 11 -12.63 2.23 -13.26
C VAL A 11 -13.54 3.42 -13.01
N ARG A 12 -14.80 3.10 -12.69
CA ARG A 12 -15.76 3.99 -12.06
C ARG A 12 -15.00 4.84 -11.06
N THR A 13 -15.36 6.10 -10.90
CA THR A 13 -14.84 7.02 -9.89
C THR A 13 -14.89 6.35 -8.50
N LEU A 14 -13.84 5.60 -8.16
CA LEU A 14 -13.71 4.91 -6.90
C LEU A 14 -13.35 5.97 -5.86
N SER A 15 -14.21 6.12 -4.86
CA SER A 15 -13.97 6.94 -3.67
C SER A 15 -13.96 6.05 -2.43
N PRO A 16 -13.02 5.09 -2.34
CA PRO A 16 -12.93 4.21 -1.19
C PRO A 16 -12.70 5.04 0.07
N LYS A 17 -13.46 4.75 1.12
CA LYS A 17 -13.24 5.37 2.44
C LYS A 17 -11.99 4.82 3.12
N SER A 18 -11.61 3.58 2.81
CA SER A 18 -10.44 2.92 3.34
C SER A 18 -9.77 2.05 2.29
N ILE A 19 -8.45 1.96 2.36
CA ILE A 19 -7.60 1.14 1.50
C ILE A 19 -6.62 0.41 2.41
N LEU A 20 -6.56 -0.91 2.27
CA LEU A 20 -5.58 -1.74 2.95
C LEU A 20 -4.55 -2.22 1.92
N ILE A 21 -3.28 -1.96 2.19
CA ILE A 21 -2.15 -2.45 1.42
C ILE A 21 -1.49 -3.55 2.24
N TYR A 22 -1.47 -4.77 1.69
CA TYR A 22 -0.87 -5.92 2.33
C TYR A 22 0.54 -6.17 1.77
N SER A 23 1.49 -6.39 2.67
CA SER A 23 2.83 -6.92 2.41
C SER A 23 3.16 -8.01 3.45
N CYS A 24 4.22 -8.78 3.25
CA CYS A 24 4.63 -9.82 4.20
C CYS A 24 5.46 -9.23 5.34
N GLU A 25 6.77 -9.07 5.10
CA GLU A 25 7.71 -8.38 5.96
C GLU A 25 8.65 -7.55 5.10
N GLU A 26 9.26 -6.54 5.70
CA GLU A 26 9.92 -5.48 4.93
C GLU A 26 11.19 -5.02 5.63
N VAL A 27 12.30 -5.10 4.91
CA VAL A 27 13.59 -4.48 5.24
C VAL A 27 13.70 -3.13 4.52
N ILE A 28 14.84 -2.44 4.67
CA ILE A 28 14.95 -1.06 4.18
C ILE A 28 14.87 -0.94 2.65
N GLY A 29 15.47 -1.89 1.93
CA GLY A 29 15.52 -1.85 0.46
C GLY A 29 14.14 -1.96 -0.18
N ASP A 30 13.32 -2.90 0.28
CA ASP A 30 11.97 -3.06 -0.23
C ASP A 30 11.01 -1.97 0.29
N GLY A 31 11.20 -1.48 1.53
CA GLY A 31 10.46 -0.33 2.03
C GLY A 31 10.69 0.94 1.23
N ILE A 32 11.92 1.21 0.77
CA ILE A 32 12.19 2.35 -0.13
C ILE A 32 11.48 2.14 -1.48
N LEU A 33 11.57 0.96 -2.07
CA LEU A 33 10.95 0.65 -3.36
C LEU A 33 9.41 0.81 -3.31
N LYS A 34 8.78 0.26 -2.28
CA LYS A 34 7.32 0.24 -2.09
C LYS A 34 6.74 1.58 -1.62
N LEU A 35 7.56 2.48 -1.07
CA LEU A 35 7.07 3.77 -0.59
C LEU A 35 6.50 4.63 -1.74
N SER A 36 7.09 4.49 -2.93
CA SER A 36 6.58 5.12 -4.16
C SER A 36 5.14 4.70 -4.47
N PHE A 37 4.79 3.43 -4.22
CA PHE A 37 3.43 2.94 -4.37
C PHE A 37 2.47 3.58 -3.37
N ALA A 38 2.83 3.61 -2.08
CA ALA A 38 2.01 4.27 -1.05
C ALA A 38 1.77 5.76 -1.39
N GLN A 39 2.80 6.45 -1.89
CA GLN A 39 2.67 7.83 -2.35
C GLN A 39 1.65 7.97 -3.49
N GLN A 40 1.70 7.09 -4.50
CA GLN A 40 0.74 7.12 -5.61
C GLN A 40 -0.69 6.81 -5.14
N VAL A 41 -0.87 5.88 -4.20
CA VAL A 41 -2.20 5.60 -3.60
C VAL A 41 -2.72 6.84 -2.88
N ARG A 42 -1.91 7.51 -2.05
CA ARG A 42 -2.31 8.75 -1.38
C ARG A 42 -2.67 9.86 -2.36
N GLN A 43 -1.90 10.02 -3.44
CA GLN A 43 -2.18 11.02 -4.48
C GLN A 43 -3.51 10.75 -5.18
N ARG A 44 -3.84 9.47 -5.44
CA ARG A 44 -5.05 9.09 -6.15
C ARG A 44 -6.31 9.09 -5.28
N PHE A 45 -6.14 8.84 -3.98
CA PHE A 45 -7.20 8.71 -2.98
C PHE A 45 -6.86 9.53 -1.72
N PRO A 46 -6.83 10.88 -1.83
CA PRO A 46 -6.37 11.75 -0.76
C PRO A 46 -7.19 11.59 0.53
N ASP A 47 -8.49 11.35 0.40
CA ASP A 47 -9.43 11.26 1.52
C ASP A 47 -9.58 9.85 2.11
N ALA A 48 -8.95 8.83 1.51
CA ALA A 48 -9.05 7.46 1.99
C ALA A 48 -8.16 7.24 3.21
N LYS A 49 -8.63 6.45 4.18
CA LYS A 49 -7.76 5.90 5.22
C LYS A 49 -6.89 4.80 4.63
N ILE A 50 -5.58 5.01 4.54
CA ILE A 50 -4.60 4.06 4.02
C ILE A 50 -3.94 3.31 5.18
N THR A 51 -4.17 2.01 5.24
CA THR A 51 -3.55 1.10 6.22
C THR A 51 -2.53 0.21 5.53
N TRP A 52 -1.32 0.12 6.08
CA TRP A 52 -0.29 -0.80 5.63
C TRP A 52 -0.17 -1.97 6.59
N VAL A 53 -0.29 -3.20 6.09
CA VAL A 53 -0.21 -4.42 6.90
C VAL A 53 1.03 -5.21 6.49
N ALA A 54 1.94 -5.40 7.44
CA ALA A 54 3.00 -6.40 7.37
C ALA A 54 2.46 -7.70 8.02
N GLY A 55 2.06 -8.63 7.17
CA GLY A 55 1.34 -9.86 7.52
C GLY A 55 2.14 -10.84 8.37
N THR A 56 3.39 -11.09 7.98
CA THR A 56 4.22 -12.18 8.54
C THR A 56 5.34 -11.67 9.44
N GLY A 57 5.60 -10.37 9.46
CA GLY A 57 6.77 -9.82 10.15
C GLY A 57 6.65 -8.34 10.47
N LYS A 58 7.81 -7.70 10.61
CA LYS A 58 7.94 -6.26 10.86
C LYS A 58 8.11 -5.49 9.55
N THR A 59 7.93 -4.18 9.63
CA THR A 59 8.14 -3.25 8.52
C THR A 59 8.95 -2.04 8.92
N VAL A 60 9.78 -1.58 7.99
CA VAL A 60 10.53 -0.34 8.15
C VAL A 60 9.63 0.90 8.25
N TYR A 61 8.35 0.81 7.84
CA TYR A 61 7.38 1.90 8.00
C TYR A 61 6.89 2.12 9.44
N ALA A 62 7.08 1.13 10.33
CA ALA A 62 6.86 1.31 11.77
C ALA A 62 8.12 1.78 12.51
N SER A 63 9.28 1.75 11.85
CA SER A 63 10.59 2.08 12.43
C SER A 63 11.30 3.19 11.66
N ILE A 64 12.38 2.88 10.93
CA ILE A 64 13.31 3.87 10.38
C ILE A 64 12.70 4.76 9.28
N LEU A 65 11.72 4.27 8.52
CA LEU A 65 11.02 5.05 7.49
C LEU A 65 9.71 5.68 7.98
N LYS A 66 9.31 5.45 9.24
CA LYS A 66 8.06 5.99 9.81
C LYS A 66 7.86 7.50 9.57
N PRO A 67 8.87 8.38 9.75
CA PRO A 67 8.70 9.83 9.54
C PRO A 67 8.32 10.21 8.10
N ILE A 68 8.69 9.40 7.12
CA ILE A 68 8.36 9.63 5.71
C ILE A 68 7.06 8.91 5.36
N ALA A 69 6.91 7.67 5.81
CA ALA A 69 5.74 6.83 5.56
C ALA A 69 4.43 7.46 6.06
N MET A 70 4.45 8.12 7.23
CA MET A 70 3.26 8.75 7.82
C MET A 70 2.65 9.89 6.99
N LYS A 71 3.35 10.36 5.94
CA LYS A 71 2.80 11.34 4.99
C LYS A 71 1.81 10.70 4.01
N PHE A 72 1.88 9.38 3.84
CA PHE A 72 1.12 8.64 2.83
C PHE A 72 0.27 7.53 3.46
N ILE A 73 0.72 6.94 4.56
CA ILE A 73 0.10 5.82 5.27
C ILE A 73 -0.41 6.32 6.62
N ASP A 74 -1.69 6.10 6.92
CA ASP A 74 -2.32 6.54 8.18
C ASP A 74 -2.10 5.56 9.33
N GLU A 75 -2.07 4.26 9.02
CA GLU A 75 -1.96 3.19 10.00
C GLU A 75 -1.00 2.11 9.50
N VAL A 76 -0.15 1.61 10.38
CA VAL A 76 0.76 0.50 10.10
C VAL A 76 0.48 -0.61 11.11
N ILE A 77 0.23 -1.82 10.61
CA ILE A 77 0.00 -3.03 11.41
C ILE A 77 1.14 -4.00 11.12
N GLU A 78 1.86 -4.43 12.15
CA GLU A 78 2.94 -5.42 12.07
C GLU A 78 2.50 -6.74 12.70
N LEU A 79 3.15 -7.84 12.32
CA LEU A 79 2.94 -9.16 12.91
C LEU A 79 1.46 -9.57 12.93
N ALA A 80 0.74 -9.29 11.84
CA ALA A 80 -0.70 -9.50 11.78
C ALA A 80 -1.12 -10.98 11.79
N GLY A 81 -0.17 -11.91 11.61
CA GLY A 81 -0.45 -13.34 11.55
C GLY A 81 -1.20 -13.75 10.27
N ILE A 82 -1.01 -12.99 9.18
CA ILE A 82 -1.70 -13.20 7.90
C ILE A 82 -0.65 -13.50 6.82
N GLY A 83 -0.93 -14.50 5.97
CA GLY A 83 -0.11 -14.85 4.82
C GLY A 83 1.13 -15.69 5.11
N ASP A 84 1.24 -16.22 6.33
CA ASP A 84 2.13 -17.34 6.63
C ASP A 84 1.49 -18.65 6.11
N LYS A 85 2.30 -19.53 5.51
CA LYS A 85 1.87 -20.80 4.90
C LYS A 85 1.89 -21.98 5.88
N THR A 86 2.19 -21.73 7.16
CA THR A 86 2.33 -22.76 8.20
C THR A 86 1.04 -23.10 8.94
N HIS A 87 -0.13 -22.66 8.44
CA HIS A 87 -1.46 -23.07 8.90
C HIS A 87 -2.27 -23.74 7.80
#